data_AF-A0A1F9AZQ0-F1
#
_entry.id   AF-A0A1F9AZQ0-F1
#
_cell.length_a   1.000
_cell.length_b   1.000
_cell.length_c   1.000
_cell.angle_alpha   90.00
_cell.angle_beta   90.00
_cell.angle_gamma   90.00
#
_symmetry.space_group_name_H-M   'P 1'
#
loop_
_entity.id
_entity.type
_entity.pdbx_description
1 polymer ?
#
loop_
_entity_poly.entity_id
_entity_poly.type
_entity_poly.pdbx_seq_one_letter_code
_entity_poly.pdbx_strand_id
1 'polypeptide(L)'
;MNGNSISDTNIIKEAAQDANLRREEVYASKPVSFGRRLRRLFWHIFARQFMLLCVITSTLAGWVGRKKRPIGDEGCEIMLTGRFDSKNWILAHLVPLAESKECSHLWMVSTNIVPAIPKVEAIYPPKWLVKSIGATPSRLLTFLWAAMRKRPHIVGGFHIMPNGIAAVIAGRLAGARSIYFSVGGPLEVSDGGVHSEMSYFRKMETPDPLVEKRLLQVIFKFEMIITMGTRAVKYFHNKGIKANFHVISGGINTTRFRPVETIPFYDLVLTGRLVELKRIDVFLQAVKLVVDKIPEVKVLIAGDGKLLAELKQMAHDLDITSHVYFAGHQNNLENWLQKSKIFVLTSDS
;
A
#
# COMPACT_ATOMS: atom_id res chain seq x y z
N MET A 1 -41.93 25.84 -13.80
CA MET A 1 -41.06 25.47 -14.93
C MET A 1 -40.33 24.21 -14.54
N ASN A 2 -40.90 23.06 -14.93
CA ASN A 2 -40.25 21.74 -14.84
C ASN A 2 -39.47 21.52 -16.14
N GLY A 3 -38.21 21.10 -16.02
CA GLY A 3 -37.41 20.65 -17.16
C GLY A 3 -35.93 20.91 -16.94
N ASN A 4 -35.19 19.89 -16.48
CA ASN A 4 -33.78 19.60 -16.83
C ASN A 4 -33.10 18.55 -15.91
N SER A 5 -33.80 17.81 -15.05
CA SER A 5 -33.15 16.75 -14.26
C SER A 5 -32.94 15.41 -14.99
N ILE A 6 -33.59 15.22 -16.15
CA ILE A 6 -33.56 13.94 -16.90
C ILE A 6 -32.38 13.89 -17.88
N SER A 7 -31.92 15.03 -18.41
CA SER A 7 -30.78 15.09 -19.35
C SER A 7 -29.46 14.77 -18.67
N ASP A 8 -29.22 15.30 -17.47
CA ASP A 8 -27.92 15.14 -16.79
C ASP A 8 -27.69 13.71 -16.31
N THR A 9 -28.77 13.01 -15.95
CA THR A 9 -28.70 11.60 -15.54
C THR A 9 -28.40 10.67 -16.72
N ASN A 10 -28.85 11.02 -17.93
CA ASN A 10 -28.57 10.27 -19.15
C ASN A 10 -27.14 10.54 -19.64
N ILE A 11 -26.64 11.77 -19.55
CA ILE A 11 -25.25 12.12 -19.89
C ILE A 11 -24.25 11.39 -18.99
N ILE A 12 -24.54 11.28 -17.68
CA ILE A 12 -23.67 10.53 -16.74
C ILE A 12 -23.71 9.02 -17.02
N LYS A 13 -24.88 8.47 -17.39
CA LYS A 13 -25.01 7.06 -17.76
C LYS A 13 -24.31 6.75 -19.08
N GLU A 14 -24.48 7.60 -20.09
CA GLU A 14 -23.79 7.48 -21.39
C GLU A 14 -22.28 7.61 -21.22
N ALA A 15 -21.79 8.57 -20.43
CA ALA A 15 -20.35 8.70 -20.14
C ALA A 15 -19.80 7.48 -19.38
N ALA A 16 -20.56 6.88 -18.46
CA ALA A 16 -20.16 5.66 -17.75
C ALA A 16 -20.19 4.42 -18.65
N GLN A 17 -21.13 4.36 -19.59
CA GLN A 17 -21.29 3.27 -20.55
C GLN A 17 -20.22 3.36 -21.65
N ASP A 18 -19.88 4.57 -22.10
CA ASP A 18 -18.80 4.86 -23.04
C ASP A 18 -17.42 4.64 -22.40
N ALA A 19 -17.27 4.91 -21.10
CA ALA A 19 -16.07 4.55 -20.33
C ALA A 19 -15.93 3.03 -20.11
N ASN A 20 -17.04 2.31 -19.96
CA ASN A 20 -17.04 0.84 -19.90
C ASN A 20 -16.76 0.21 -21.27
N LEU A 21 -17.32 0.76 -22.35
CA LEU A 21 -17.03 0.34 -23.74
C LEU A 21 -15.57 0.60 -24.10
N ARG A 22 -15.01 1.77 -23.75
CA ARG A 22 -13.58 2.05 -23.93
C ARG A 22 -12.68 1.18 -23.05
N ARG A 23 -13.14 0.78 -21.86
CA ARG A 23 -12.44 -0.25 -21.05
C ARG A 23 -12.48 -1.60 -21.76
N GLU A 24 -13.61 -2.04 -22.30
CA GLU A 24 -13.73 -3.31 -23.02
C GLU A 24 -12.94 -3.32 -24.33
N GLU A 25 -12.90 -2.21 -25.08
CA GLU A 25 -12.11 -2.07 -26.32
C GLU A 25 -10.60 -2.04 -26.07
N VAL A 26 -10.13 -1.44 -24.97
CA VAL A 26 -8.72 -1.51 -24.55
C VAL A 26 -8.32 -2.93 -24.13
N TYR A 27 -9.30 -3.78 -23.76
CA TYR A 27 -9.11 -5.20 -23.44
C TYR A 27 -9.51 -6.17 -24.56
N ALA A 28 -9.71 -5.70 -25.80
CA ALA A 28 -9.74 -6.58 -26.97
C ALA A 28 -8.40 -7.33 -27.04
N SER A 29 -8.39 -8.55 -26.47
CA SER A 29 -7.17 -9.23 -26.10
C SER A 29 -6.41 -9.59 -27.37
N LYS A 30 -5.32 -8.87 -27.65
CA LYS A 30 -4.32 -9.32 -28.63
C LYS A 30 -4.02 -10.80 -28.37
N PRO A 31 -4.02 -11.67 -29.39
CA PRO A 31 -3.82 -13.10 -29.19
C PRO A 31 -2.55 -13.34 -28.38
N VAL A 32 -2.73 -13.91 -27.18
CA VAL A 32 -1.63 -14.15 -26.25
C VAL A 32 -0.77 -15.27 -26.81
N SER A 33 0.52 -14.99 -27.05
CA SER A 33 1.47 -15.99 -27.57
C SER A 33 1.53 -17.23 -26.69
N PHE A 34 1.79 -18.40 -27.29
CA PHE A 34 1.87 -19.67 -26.57
C PHE A 34 2.85 -19.62 -25.39
N GLY A 35 4.04 -19.01 -25.58
CA GLY A 35 5.02 -18.82 -24.51
C GLY A 35 4.51 -17.94 -23.36
N ARG A 36 3.69 -16.91 -23.65
CA ARG A 36 3.06 -16.10 -22.59
C ARG A 36 1.98 -16.90 -21.85
N ARG A 37 1.23 -17.76 -22.53
CA ARG A 37 0.26 -18.69 -21.89
C ARG A 37 0.96 -19.66 -20.93
N LEU A 38 2.05 -20.30 -21.37
CA LEU A 38 2.83 -21.20 -20.51
C LEU A 38 3.41 -20.49 -19.27
N ARG A 39 3.95 -19.28 -19.44
CA ARG A 39 4.44 -18.47 -18.31
C ARG A 39 3.33 -18.12 -17.33
N ARG A 40 2.15 -17.69 -17.82
CA ARG A 40 0.99 -17.44 -16.96
C ARG A 40 0.61 -18.68 -16.17
N LEU A 41 0.49 -19.84 -16.83
CA LEU A 41 0.16 -21.10 -16.17
C LEU A 41 1.16 -21.45 -15.06
N PHE A 42 2.46 -21.31 -15.33
CA PHE A 42 3.50 -21.50 -14.32
C PHE A 42 3.28 -20.59 -13.09
N TRP A 43 3.03 -19.29 -13.30
CA TRP A 43 2.82 -18.36 -12.19
C TRP A 43 1.54 -18.66 -11.40
N HIS A 44 0.46 -19.11 -12.05
CA HIS A 44 -0.74 -19.58 -11.36
C HIS A 44 -0.43 -20.80 -10.48
N ILE A 45 0.25 -21.82 -11.02
CA ILE A 45 0.63 -23.02 -10.26
C ILE A 45 1.54 -22.63 -9.08
N PHE A 46 2.56 -21.83 -9.32
CA PHE A 46 3.47 -21.34 -8.29
C PHE A 46 2.72 -20.60 -7.18
N ALA A 47 1.90 -19.60 -7.53
CA ALA A 47 1.15 -18.81 -6.56
C ALA A 47 0.20 -19.67 -5.72
N ARG A 48 -0.48 -20.63 -6.36
CA ARG A 48 -1.32 -21.62 -5.67
C ARG A 48 -0.48 -22.43 -4.68
N GLN A 49 0.60 -23.06 -5.10
CA GLN A 49 1.41 -23.92 -4.21
C GLN A 49 2.07 -23.12 -3.08
N PHE A 50 2.58 -21.94 -3.39
CA PHE A 50 3.13 -21.03 -2.39
C PHE A 50 2.09 -20.66 -1.34
N MET A 51 0.90 -20.22 -1.76
CA MET A 51 -0.16 -19.88 -0.81
C MET A 51 -0.69 -21.08 -0.03
N LEU A 52 -0.71 -22.28 -0.63
CA LEU A 52 -1.02 -23.51 0.09
C LEU A 52 -0.01 -23.76 1.22
N LEU A 53 1.29 -23.63 0.92
CA LEU A 53 2.35 -23.74 1.92
C LEU A 53 2.18 -22.71 3.04
N CYS A 54 1.83 -21.47 2.71
CA CYS A 54 1.57 -20.44 3.73
C CYS A 54 0.35 -20.76 4.60
N VAL A 55 -0.72 -21.32 4.03
CA VAL A 55 -1.89 -21.78 4.80
C VAL A 55 -1.50 -22.92 5.73
N ILE A 56 -0.78 -23.94 5.23
CA ILE A 56 -0.33 -25.10 6.02
C ILE A 56 0.58 -24.64 7.16
N THR A 57 1.65 -23.90 6.85
CA THR A 57 2.64 -23.44 7.84
C THR A 57 2.00 -22.57 8.92
N SER A 58 1.09 -21.66 8.56
CA SER A 58 0.39 -20.83 9.55
C SER A 58 -0.64 -21.61 10.38
N THR A 59 -1.18 -22.73 9.88
CA THR A 59 -2.01 -23.66 10.66
C THR A 59 -1.15 -24.48 11.63
N LEU A 60 -0.09 -25.12 11.12
CA LEU A 60 0.84 -25.93 11.93
C LEU A 60 1.46 -25.11 13.06
N ALA A 61 1.89 -23.87 12.77
CA ALA A 61 2.39 -22.94 13.78
C ALA A 61 1.39 -22.72 14.92
N GLY A 62 0.08 -22.85 14.66
CA GLY A 62 -0.97 -22.69 15.68
C GLY A 62 -1.09 -23.89 16.60
N TRP A 63 -0.70 -25.08 16.13
CA TRP A 63 -0.71 -26.31 16.91
C TRP A 63 0.54 -26.45 17.78
N VAL A 64 1.71 -26.10 17.24
CA VAL A 64 3.01 -26.17 17.96
C VAL A 64 3.37 -24.87 18.68
N GLY A 65 2.56 -23.82 18.47
CA GLY A 65 2.81 -22.48 18.95
C GLY A 65 2.71 -22.35 20.47
N ARG A 66 3.22 -21.23 20.98
CA ARG A 66 3.19 -20.94 22.42
C ARG A 66 1.87 -20.27 22.81
N LYS A 67 1.47 -20.42 24.07
CA LYS A 67 0.38 -19.62 24.65
C LYS A 67 0.71 -18.13 24.58
N LYS A 68 -0.33 -17.33 24.34
CA LYS A 68 -0.21 -15.87 24.24
C LYS A 68 0.32 -15.27 25.54
N ARG A 69 1.31 -14.39 25.42
CA ARG A 69 1.79 -13.56 26.53
C ARG A 69 0.67 -12.57 26.92
N PRO A 70 0.25 -12.52 28.20
CA PRO A 70 -0.66 -11.48 28.67
C PRO A 70 0.05 -10.13 28.62
N ILE A 71 -0.71 -9.05 28.40
CA ILE A 71 -0.20 -7.68 28.53
C ILE A 71 -0.49 -7.29 29.98
N GLY A 72 0.55 -6.94 30.74
CA GLY A 72 0.43 -6.46 32.11
C GLY A 72 0.71 -4.96 32.22
N ASP A 73 0.87 -4.46 33.45
CA ASP A 73 1.01 -3.03 33.74
C ASP A 73 2.33 -2.42 33.25
N GLU A 74 3.34 -3.25 32.97
CA GLU A 74 4.65 -2.88 32.39
C GLU A 74 4.54 -2.41 30.92
N GLY A 75 3.34 -2.40 30.36
CA GLY A 75 3.05 -1.98 29.00
C GLY A 75 3.27 -3.07 27.94
N CYS A 76 3.17 -2.65 26.69
CA CYS A 76 3.11 -3.49 25.52
C CYS A 76 4.41 -3.41 24.71
N GLU A 77 4.91 -4.60 24.37
CA GLU A 77 6.08 -4.78 23.53
C GLU A 77 5.64 -5.24 22.14
N ILE A 78 6.04 -4.50 21.12
CA ILE A 78 5.55 -4.66 19.75
C ILE A 78 6.73 -5.00 18.85
N MET A 79 6.59 -5.97 17.95
CA MET A 79 7.57 -6.25 16.91
C MET A 79 6.94 -6.16 15.53
N LEU A 80 7.44 -5.26 14.69
CA LEU A 80 6.90 -5.01 13.36
C LEU A 80 7.89 -5.41 12.28
N THR A 81 7.36 -5.74 11.10
CA THR A 81 8.19 -5.91 9.91
C THR A 81 7.48 -5.42 8.66
N GLY A 82 8.25 -4.84 7.75
CA GLY A 82 7.75 -4.28 6.50
C GLY A 82 8.87 -3.77 5.62
N ARG A 83 8.54 -3.54 4.35
CA ARG A 83 9.35 -2.69 3.46
C ARG A 83 8.70 -1.31 3.45
N PHE A 84 9.51 -0.27 3.51
CA PHE A 84 9.05 1.11 3.42
C PHE A 84 9.82 1.84 2.33
N ASP A 85 9.09 2.62 1.54
CA ASP A 85 9.63 3.35 0.38
C ASP A 85 10.13 4.75 0.75
N SER A 86 9.72 5.29 1.90
CA SER A 86 10.16 6.60 2.38
C SER A 86 10.27 6.68 3.90
N LYS A 87 11.09 7.63 4.38
CA LYS A 87 11.22 7.93 5.82
C LYS A 87 9.88 8.39 6.43
N ASN A 88 9.13 9.22 5.70
CA ASN A 88 7.83 9.71 6.18
C ASN A 88 6.83 8.57 6.35
N TRP A 89 6.84 7.59 5.46
CA TRP A 89 5.92 6.46 5.54
C TRP A 89 6.12 5.65 6.83
N ILE A 90 7.38 5.35 7.18
CA ILE A 90 7.66 4.58 8.41
C ILE A 90 7.39 5.42 9.67
N LEU A 91 7.74 6.72 9.65
CA LEU A 91 7.46 7.62 10.77
C LEU A 91 5.96 7.73 11.06
N ALA A 92 5.13 7.81 10.02
CA ALA A 92 3.67 7.89 10.14
C ALA A 92 3.04 6.70 10.90
N HIS A 93 3.73 5.55 10.96
CA HIS A 93 3.24 4.36 11.65
C HIS A 93 3.96 4.11 12.98
N LEU A 94 5.28 4.33 13.04
CA LEU A 94 6.06 4.02 14.24
C LEU A 94 5.95 5.10 15.32
N VAL A 95 5.93 6.38 14.96
CA VAL A 95 5.91 7.47 15.95
C VAL A 95 4.66 7.41 16.82
N PRO A 96 3.43 7.28 16.29
CA PRO A 96 2.23 7.21 17.13
C PRO A 96 2.22 5.98 18.06
N LEU A 97 2.78 4.86 17.62
CA LEU A 97 2.90 3.66 18.46
C LEU A 97 3.91 3.88 19.59
N ALA A 98 5.08 4.43 19.28
CA ALA A 98 6.13 4.71 20.26
C ALA A 98 5.72 5.77 21.30
N GLU A 99 4.98 6.79 20.87
CA GLU A 99 4.45 7.85 21.74
C GLU A 99 3.29 7.38 22.63
N SER A 100 2.66 6.25 22.30
CA SER A 100 1.64 5.66 23.16
C SER A 100 2.20 5.35 24.55
N LYS A 101 1.43 5.72 25.59
CA LYS A 101 1.74 5.40 26.99
C LYS A 101 1.83 3.90 27.22
N GLU A 102 1.00 3.15 26.52
CA GLU A 102 0.93 1.69 26.60
C GLU A 102 2.08 0.99 25.87
N CYS A 103 2.84 1.68 25.01
CA CYS A 103 3.99 1.06 24.35
C CYS A 103 5.23 1.21 25.23
N SER A 104 5.73 0.09 25.75
CA SER A 104 7.00 0.07 26.50
C SER A 104 8.19 -0.07 25.57
N HIS A 105 8.07 -0.87 24.50
CA HIS A 105 9.14 -1.07 23.53
C HIS A 105 8.61 -1.48 22.13
N LEU A 106 9.29 -1.03 21.07
CA LEU A 106 8.95 -1.37 19.68
C LEU A 106 10.19 -1.84 18.91
N TRP A 107 10.19 -3.08 18.45
CA TRP A 107 11.19 -3.58 17.50
C TRP A 107 10.71 -3.39 16.07
N MET A 108 11.56 -2.85 15.20
CA MET A 108 11.33 -2.82 13.75
C MET A 108 12.36 -3.68 13.04
N VAL A 109 11.91 -4.81 12.49
CA VAL A 109 12.76 -5.72 11.71
C VAL A 109 12.76 -5.29 10.25
N SER A 110 13.89 -4.79 9.76
CA SER A 110 14.01 -4.11 8.48
C SER A 110 15.34 -4.42 7.79
N THR A 111 15.39 -4.21 6.47
CA THR A 111 16.65 -4.13 5.69
C THR A 111 17.04 -2.70 5.37
N ASN A 112 16.10 -1.77 5.50
CA ASN A 112 16.28 -0.34 5.30
C ASN A 112 16.54 0.33 6.65
N ILE A 113 17.35 1.38 6.67
CA ILE A 113 17.67 2.15 7.88
C ILE A 113 16.37 2.68 8.51
N VAL A 114 16.13 2.30 9.76
CA VAL A 114 15.01 2.82 10.57
C VAL A 114 15.47 4.12 11.23
N PRO A 115 14.69 5.22 11.11
CA PRO A 115 15.01 6.47 11.81
C PRO A 115 15.10 6.28 13.33
N ALA A 116 15.93 7.08 14.00
CA ALA A 116 15.98 7.10 15.45
C ALA A 116 14.67 7.67 16.01
N ILE A 117 13.96 6.86 16.79
CA ILE A 117 12.69 7.21 17.44
C ILE A 117 12.76 6.66 18.86
N PRO A 118 12.35 7.42 19.90
CA PRO A 118 12.27 6.91 21.27
C PRO A 118 11.48 5.59 21.33
N LYS A 119 11.91 4.65 22.16
CA LYS A 119 11.34 3.29 22.30
C LYS A 119 11.43 2.38 21.06
N VAL A 120 11.99 2.84 19.93
CA VAL A 120 12.11 2.02 18.72
C VAL A 120 13.53 1.46 18.58
N GLU A 121 13.65 0.14 18.58
CA GLU A 121 14.89 -0.59 18.31
C GLU A 121 14.83 -1.27 16.92
N ALA A 122 15.81 -0.99 16.07
CA ALA A 122 15.88 -1.61 14.75
C ALA A 122 16.66 -2.94 14.80
N ILE A 123 16.10 -3.99 14.21
CA ILE A 123 16.79 -5.29 14.07
C ILE A 123 17.05 -5.54 12.58
N TYR A 124 18.32 -5.73 12.23
CA TYR A 124 18.75 -5.95 10.85
C TYR A 124 19.20 -7.40 10.62
N PRO A 125 18.87 -8.01 9.47
CA PRO A 125 19.45 -9.30 9.11
C PRO A 125 20.97 -9.18 8.91
N PRO A 126 21.76 -10.20 9.24
CA PRO A 126 23.19 -10.23 8.96
C PRO A 126 23.48 -10.03 7.46
N LYS A 127 24.51 -9.25 7.13
CA LYS A 127 24.88 -8.95 5.73
C LYS A 127 25.12 -10.21 4.88
N TRP A 128 25.71 -11.26 5.48
CA TRP A 128 25.95 -12.53 4.79
C TRP A 128 24.65 -13.24 4.40
N LEU A 129 23.63 -13.17 5.27
CA LEU A 129 22.32 -13.78 5.02
C LEU A 129 21.60 -13.03 3.90
N VAL A 130 21.65 -11.69 3.92
CA VAL A 130 21.12 -10.85 2.84
C VAL A 130 21.78 -11.19 1.50
N LYS A 131 23.11 -11.37 1.48
CA LYS A 131 23.86 -11.73 0.26
C LYS A 131 23.48 -13.13 -0.27
N SER A 132 23.15 -14.06 0.62
CA SER A 132 22.92 -15.46 0.27
C SER A 132 21.50 -15.73 -0.27
N ILE A 133 20.47 -15.15 0.37
CA ILE A 133 19.06 -15.46 0.04
C ILE A 133 18.23 -14.21 -0.31
N GLY A 134 18.87 -13.04 -0.37
CA GLY A 134 18.23 -11.77 -0.66
C GLY A 134 17.64 -11.06 0.56
N ALA A 135 17.30 -9.79 0.37
CA ALA A 135 16.84 -8.90 1.45
C ALA A 135 15.51 -9.32 2.07
N THR A 136 14.51 -9.70 1.27
CA THR A 136 13.19 -10.07 1.79
C THR A 136 13.21 -11.37 2.60
N PRO A 137 13.74 -12.50 2.09
CA PRO A 137 13.78 -13.74 2.87
C PRO A 137 14.63 -13.62 4.14
N SER A 138 15.79 -12.95 4.06
CA SER A 138 16.65 -12.72 5.23
C SER A 138 15.95 -11.92 6.33
N ARG A 139 15.26 -10.81 5.98
CA ARG A 139 14.45 -10.03 6.92
C ARG A 139 13.37 -10.86 7.61
N LEU A 140 12.64 -11.68 6.86
CA LEU A 140 11.54 -12.48 7.41
C LEU A 140 12.05 -13.60 8.33
N LEU A 141 13.19 -14.22 8.00
CA LEU A 141 13.86 -15.18 8.89
C LEU A 141 14.34 -14.51 10.18
N THR A 142 14.98 -13.34 10.08
CA THR A 142 15.38 -12.55 11.25
C THR A 142 14.18 -12.14 12.09
N PHE A 143 13.05 -11.78 11.47
CA PHE A 143 11.81 -11.44 12.17
C PHE A 143 11.24 -12.64 12.94
N LEU A 144 11.17 -13.82 12.31
CA LEU A 144 10.73 -15.05 12.99
C LEU A 144 11.65 -15.39 14.18
N TRP A 145 12.96 -15.38 13.95
CA TRP A 145 13.96 -15.66 14.99
C TRP A 145 13.86 -14.67 16.16
N ALA A 146 13.80 -13.37 15.86
CA ALA A 146 13.72 -12.31 16.87
C ALA A 146 12.42 -12.43 17.67
N ALA A 147 11.27 -12.69 17.02
CA ALA A 147 10.00 -12.87 17.69
C ALA A 147 10.03 -14.06 18.67
N MET A 148 10.62 -15.19 18.26
CA MET A 148 10.73 -16.38 19.12
C MET A 148 11.66 -16.17 20.33
N ARG A 149 12.70 -15.34 20.18
CA ARG A 149 13.69 -15.04 21.24
C ARG A 149 13.22 -13.96 22.20
N LYS A 150 12.68 -12.85 21.68
CA LYS A 150 12.25 -11.68 22.46
C LYS A 150 10.85 -11.86 23.06
N ARG A 151 10.01 -12.70 22.44
CA ARG A 151 8.61 -12.97 22.85
C ARG A 151 7.80 -11.69 23.09
N PRO A 152 7.64 -10.83 22.05
CA PRO A 152 6.84 -9.63 22.17
C PRO A 152 5.38 -9.96 22.48
N HIS A 153 4.64 -8.98 23.00
CA HIS A 153 3.20 -9.11 23.22
C HIS A 153 2.42 -9.12 21.90
N ILE A 154 2.91 -8.34 20.93
CA ILE A 154 2.30 -8.13 19.62
C ILE A 154 3.36 -8.27 18.53
N VAL A 155 2.99 -8.92 17.43
CA VAL A 155 3.75 -8.90 16.18
C VAL A 155 2.90 -8.36 15.04
N GLY A 156 3.49 -7.63 14.10
CA GLY A 156 2.75 -7.01 13.01
C GLY A 156 3.47 -7.00 11.68
N GLY A 157 2.72 -7.13 10.59
CA GLY A 157 3.22 -7.07 9.22
C GLY A 157 2.49 -6.03 8.39
N PHE A 158 3.24 -5.16 7.70
CA PHE A 158 2.72 -4.21 6.73
C PHE A 158 2.53 -4.85 5.37
N HIS A 159 1.33 -4.76 4.79
CA HIS A 159 0.91 -5.55 3.61
C HIS A 159 0.76 -7.05 3.93
N ILE A 160 -0.23 -7.73 3.34
CA ILE A 160 -0.45 -9.17 3.57
C ILE A 160 0.75 -9.97 3.10
N MET A 161 1.33 -9.54 1.96
CA MET A 161 2.44 -10.19 1.30
C MET A 161 3.74 -9.38 1.27
N PRO A 162 4.89 -9.95 1.71
CA PRO A 162 5.04 -11.22 2.45
C PRO A 162 4.80 -11.09 3.97
N ASN A 163 4.63 -9.86 4.47
CA ASN A 163 4.85 -9.52 5.88
C ASN A 163 3.72 -9.98 6.80
N GLY A 164 2.46 -9.84 6.38
CA GLY A 164 1.31 -10.33 7.14
C GLY A 164 1.38 -11.84 7.41
N ILE A 165 1.70 -12.65 6.39
CA ILE A 165 1.88 -14.11 6.60
C ILE A 165 2.98 -14.40 7.62
N ALA A 166 4.12 -13.70 7.53
CA ALA A 166 5.18 -13.87 8.51
C ALA A 166 4.73 -13.46 9.92
N ALA A 167 3.95 -12.38 10.07
CA ALA A 167 3.41 -11.93 11.35
C ALA A 167 2.46 -12.96 11.98
N VAL A 168 1.60 -13.61 11.20
CA VAL A 168 0.72 -14.68 11.69
C VAL A 168 1.52 -15.88 12.19
N ILE A 169 2.53 -16.30 11.44
CA ILE A 169 3.39 -17.43 11.80
C ILE A 169 4.21 -17.08 13.06
N ALA A 170 4.88 -15.93 13.04
CA ALA A 170 5.66 -15.42 14.17
C ALA A 170 4.82 -15.30 15.43
N GLY A 171 3.60 -14.77 15.31
CA GLY A 171 2.70 -14.56 16.45
C GLY A 171 2.36 -15.87 17.13
N ARG A 172 2.03 -16.90 16.36
CA ARG A 172 1.74 -18.22 16.92
C ARG A 172 2.95 -18.88 17.58
N LEU A 173 4.11 -18.87 16.90
CA LEU A 173 5.33 -19.49 17.43
C LEU A 173 5.86 -18.76 18.68
N ALA A 174 5.77 -17.43 18.71
CA ALA A 174 6.23 -16.62 19.84
C ALA A 174 5.21 -16.58 21.00
N GLY A 175 3.94 -16.89 20.74
CA GLY A 175 2.84 -16.61 21.67
C GLY A 175 2.55 -15.11 21.77
N ALA A 176 2.51 -14.42 20.63
CA ALA A 176 2.15 -13.01 20.49
C ALA A 176 0.83 -12.87 19.71
N ARG A 177 0.12 -11.76 19.93
CA ARG A 177 -1.03 -11.40 19.10
C ARG A 177 -0.52 -10.92 17.74
N SER A 178 -1.16 -11.33 16.65
CA SER A 178 -0.75 -10.94 15.30
C SER A 178 -1.62 -9.82 14.74
N ILE A 179 -0.98 -8.81 14.15
CA ILE A 179 -1.61 -7.67 13.48
C ILE A 179 -1.29 -7.69 11.99
N TYR A 180 -2.32 -7.50 11.18
CA TYR A 180 -2.19 -7.17 9.76
C TYR A 180 -2.42 -5.68 9.55
N PHE A 181 -1.41 -4.94 9.10
CA PHE A 181 -1.59 -3.57 8.60
C PHE A 181 -1.92 -3.63 7.11
N SER A 182 -3.22 -3.54 6.79
CA SER A 182 -3.78 -3.52 5.44
C SER A 182 -3.62 -2.13 4.82
N VAL A 183 -2.42 -1.89 4.27
CA VAL A 183 -2.04 -0.62 3.67
C VAL A 183 -2.56 -0.51 2.23
N GLY A 184 -2.36 -1.53 1.40
CA GLY A 184 -2.85 -1.56 0.01
C GLY A 184 -4.30 -2.02 -0.14
N GLY A 185 -4.97 -2.34 0.98
CA GLY A 185 -6.40 -2.60 0.99
C GLY A 185 -6.83 -3.84 0.19
N PRO A 186 -8.05 -3.84 -0.36
CA PRO A 186 -8.59 -4.99 -1.10
C PRO A 186 -7.73 -5.45 -2.28
N LEU A 187 -7.01 -4.54 -2.95
CA LEU A 187 -6.18 -4.84 -4.13
C LEU A 187 -5.07 -5.87 -3.86
N GLU A 188 -4.66 -6.02 -2.60
CA GLU A 188 -3.68 -7.05 -2.20
C GLU A 188 -4.26 -8.47 -2.19
N VAL A 189 -5.59 -8.61 -2.21
CA VAL A 189 -6.30 -9.86 -1.94
C VAL A 189 -7.27 -10.22 -3.05
N SER A 190 -8.08 -9.26 -3.50
CA SER A 190 -9.06 -9.46 -4.59
C SER A 190 -8.37 -9.93 -5.86
N ASP A 191 -9.02 -10.84 -6.58
CA ASP A 191 -8.50 -11.44 -7.83
C ASP A 191 -7.16 -12.16 -7.63
N GLY A 192 -6.89 -12.65 -6.43
CA GLY A 192 -5.64 -13.29 -6.07
C GLY A 192 -4.47 -12.29 -5.95
N GLY A 193 -4.75 -11.00 -5.79
CA GLY A 193 -3.74 -9.94 -5.63
C GLY A 193 -2.99 -9.59 -6.92
N VAL A 194 -3.54 -9.94 -8.09
CA VAL A 194 -2.92 -9.67 -9.40
C VAL A 194 -2.78 -8.17 -9.69
N HIS A 195 -3.64 -7.35 -9.11
CA HIS A 195 -3.66 -5.89 -9.28
C HIS A 195 -2.74 -5.14 -8.31
N SER A 196 -2.12 -5.84 -7.35
CA SER A 196 -1.25 -5.21 -6.37
C SER A 196 0.08 -4.76 -6.98
N GLU A 197 0.52 -3.54 -6.66
CA GLU A 197 1.81 -3.00 -7.11
C GLU A 197 3.02 -3.76 -6.52
N MET A 198 2.85 -4.53 -5.45
CA MET A 198 3.95 -5.14 -4.68
C MET A 198 4.07 -6.67 -4.81
N SER A 199 3.34 -7.32 -5.73
CA SER A 199 3.20 -8.78 -5.68
C SER A 199 3.82 -9.55 -6.85
N TYR A 200 4.42 -10.70 -6.54
CA TYR A 200 4.75 -11.76 -7.50
C TYR A 200 3.51 -12.24 -8.27
N PHE A 201 2.32 -12.06 -7.68
CA PHE A 201 1.04 -12.47 -8.25
C PHE A 201 0.63 -11.63 -9.45
N ARG A 202 1.18 -10.43 -9.64
CA ARG A 202 1.00 -9.65 -10.87
C ARG A 202 1.45 -10.43 -12.12
N LYS A 203 2.41 -11.36 -11.97
CA LYS A 203 2.89 -12.22 -13.06
C LYS A 203 1.89 -13.31 -13.50
N MET A 204 0.83 -13.54 -12.73
CA MET A 204 -0.31 -14.35 -13.18
C MET A 204 -1.06 -13.65 -14.31
N GLU A 205 -1.03 -12.31 -14.35
CA GLU A 205 -1.70 -11.43 -15.33
C GLU A 205 -3.23 -11.54 -15.38
N THR A 206 -3.81 -12.60 -14.83
CA THR A 206 -5.26 -12.82 -14.72
C THR A 206 -5.65 -13.21 -13.29
N PRO A 207 -6.90 -12.93 -12.88
CA PRO A 207 -7.42 -13.31 -11.58
C PRO A 207 -7.28 -14.81 -11.27
N ASP A 208 -7.05 -15.15 -10.00
CA ASP A 208 -7.07 -16.54 -9.52
C ASP A 208 -7.89 -16.70 -8.22
N PRO A 209 -9.12 -17.24 -8.31
CA PRO A 209 -9.99 -17.40 -7.15
C PRO A 209 -9.43 -18.32 -6.05
N LEU A 210 -8.58 -19.30 -6.41
CA LEU A 210 -7.99 -20.20 -5.44
C LEU A 210 -6.88 -19.51 -4.65
N VAL A 211 -6.09 -18.65 -5.29
CA VAL A 211 -5.11 -17.79 -4.62
C VAL A 211 -5.82 -16.81 -3.70
N GLU A 212 -6.88 -16.13 -4.17
CA GLU A 212 -7.71 -15.25 -3.31
C GLU A 212 -8.26 -15.98 -2.09
N LYS A 213 -8.87 -17.16 -2.29
CA LYS A 213 -9.39 -17.99 -1.20
C LYS A 213 -8.31 -18.31 -0.16
N ARG A 214 -7.10 -18.64 -0.59
CA ARG A 214 -5.98 -18.97 0.32
C ARG A 214 -5.43 -17.73 1.03
N LEU A 215 -5.37 -16.58 0.37
CA LEU A 215 -5.05 -15.30 1.01
C LEU A 215 -6.07 -14.99 2.10
N LEU A 216 -7.36 -15.12 1.81
CA LEU A 216 -8.42 -14.94 2.80
C LEU A 216 -8.29 -15.93 3.97
N GLN A 217 -8.00 -17.22 3.71
CA GLN A 217 -7.75 -18.23 4.76
C GLN A 217 -6.62 -17.84 5.71
N VAL A 218 -5.58 -17.15 5.21
CA VAL A 218 -4.56 -16.56 6.07
C VAL A 218 -5.12 -15.37 6.82
N ILE A 219 -5.88 -14.48 6.18
CA ILE A 219 -6.42 -13.29 6.83
C ILE A 219 -7.39 -13.65 7.96
N PHE A 220 -8.17 -14.73 7.82
CA PHE A 220 -9.02 -15.29 8.86
C PHE A 220 -8.28 -15.66 10.17
N LYS A 221 -6.95 -15.75 10.12
CA LYS A 221 -6.11 -16.14 11.25
C LYS A 221 -5.64 -14.95 12.10
N PHE A 222 -5.86 -13.71 11.67
CA PHE A 222 -5.52 -12.52 12.44
C PHE A 222 -6.63 -12.18 13.45
N GLU A 223 -6.21 -11.74 14.62
CA GLU A 223 -7.12 -11.22 15.66
C GLU A 223 -7.41 -9.74 15.48
N MET A 224 -6.45 -9.01 14.91
CA MET A 224 -6.52 -7.58 14.73
C MET A 224 -6.04 -7.22 13.33
N ILE A 225 -6.84 -6.41 12.64
CA ILE A 225 -6.51 -5.88 11.32
C ILE A 225 -6.64 -4.37 11.38
N ILE A 226 -5.53 -3.68 11.11
CA ILE A 226 -5.49 -2.23 10.99
C ILE A 226 -5.62 -1.89 9.52
N THR A 227 -6.54 -0.99 9.19
CA THR A 227 -6.80 -0.54 7.82
C THR A 227 -6.63 0.97 7.73
N MET A 228 -6.27 1.46 6.54
CA MET A 228 -6.10 2.90 6.29
C MET A 228 -7.43 3.65 6.08
N GLY A 229 -8.53 2.91 5.92
CA GLY A 229 -9.85 3.47 5.64
C GLY A 229 -10.96 2.43 5.66
N THR A 230 -12.21 2.89 5.69
CA THR A 230 -13.40 2.04 5.91
C THR A 230 -13.71 1.09 4.75
N ARG A 231 -13.24 1.37 3.52
CA ARG A 231 -13.45 0.49 2.35
C ARG A 231 -12.85 -0.90 2.55
N ALA A 232 -11.64 -0.98 3.10
CA ALA A 232 -10.99 -2.26 3.37
C ALA A 232 -11.75 -3.06 4.43
N VAL A 233 -12.25 -2.38 5.47
CA VAL A 233 -13.10 -2.99 6.51
C VAL A 233 -14.36 -3.59 5.91
N LYS A 234 -15.10 -2.82 5.09
CA LYS A 234 -16.30 -3.31 4.37
C LYS A 234 -15.98 -4.52 3.48
N TYR A 235 -14.89 -4.46 2.72
CA TYR A 235 -14.47 -5.58 1.87
C TYR A 235 -14.21 -6.85 2.69
N PHE A 236 -13.45 -6.77 3.77
CA PHE A 236 -13.13 -7.95 4.58
C PHE A 236 -14.35 -8.48 5.34
N HIS A 237 -15.24 -7.62 5.83
CA HIS A 237 -16.53 -8.05 6.39
C HIS A 237 -17.39 -8.80 5.38
N ASN A 238 -17.50 -8.30 4.15
CA ASN A 238 -18.24 -8.97 3.08
C ASN A 238 -17.63 -10.33 2.70
N LYS A 239 -16.33 -10.51 2.93
CA LYS A 239 -15.63 -11.80 2.77
C LYS A 239 -15.73 -12.69 4.02
N GLY A 240 -16.45 -12.26 5.05
CA GLY A 240 -16.72 -13.02 6.27
C GLY A 240 -15.65 -12.92 7.36
N ILE A 241 -14.63 -12.08 7.21
CA ILE A 241 -13.56 -11.94 8.21
C ILE A 241 -14.09 -11.26 9.46
N LYS A 242 -13.83 -11.87 10.62
CA LYS A 242 -14.33 -11.44 11.95
C LYS A 242 -13.23 -10.92 12.89
N ALA A 243 -12.13 -10.42 12.33
CA ALA A 243 -11.07 -9.80 13.12
C ALA A 243 -11.57 -8.52 13.81
N ASN A 244 -10.87 -8.09 14.86
CA ASN A 244 -11.07 -6.76 15.41
C ASN A 244 -10.47 -5.72 14.46
N PHE A 245 -11.33 -5.02 13.72
CA PHE A 245 -10.93 -4.02 12.74
C PHE A 245 -10.73 -2.66 13.39
N HIS A 246 -9.59 -2.04 13.11
CA HIS A 246 -9.30 -0.66 13.49
C HIS A 246 -8.99 0.15 12.24
N VAL A 247 -9.62 1.31 12.10
CA VAL A 247 -9.30 2.27 11.04
C VAL A 247 -8.31 3.27 11.61
N ILE A 248 -7.03 3.04 11.34
CA ILE A 248 -5.92 3.88 11.82
C ILE A 248 -5.06 4.18 10.61
N SER A 249 -5.24 5.39 10.06
CA SER A 249 -4.36 5.92 9.02
C SER A 249 -3.03 6.33 9.62
N GLY A 250 -2.00 6.42 8.77
CA GLY A 250 -0.69 6.94 9.18
C GLY A 250 -0.80 8.37 9.74
N GLY A 251 -0.12 8.63 10.84
CA GLY A 251 -0.05 9.95 11.46
C GLY A 251 0.76 10.94 10.62
N ILE A 252 0.43 12.23 10.77
CA ILE A 252 1.19 13.33 10.19
C ILE A 252 1.97 14.07 11.28
N ASN A 253 3.18 14.52 10.95
CA ASN A 253 3.91 15.43 11.82
C ASN A 253 3.32 16.85 11.62
N THR A 254 2.54 17.32 12.60
CA THR A 254 1.83 18.61 12.53
C THR A 254 2.73 19.83 12.74
N THR A 255 3.96 19.66 13.23
CA THR A 255 4.92 20.78 13.29
C THR A 255 5.58 21.02 11.92
N ARG A 256 5.75 19.95 11.15
CA ARG A 256 6.26 19.98 9.77
C ARG A 256 5.17 20.31 8.75
N PHE A 257 4.06 19.60 8.78
CA PHE A 257 2.91 19.81 7.90
C PHE A 257 1.89 20.69 8.62
N ARG A 258 2.10 22.00 8.50
CA ARG A 258 1.23 23.02 9.09
C ARG A 258 0.87 24.09 8.07
N PRO A 259 -0.30 24.74 8.23
CA PRO A 259 -0.59 25.99 7.54
C PRO A 259 0.49 27.02 7.86
N VAL A 260 0.91 27.76 6.85
CA VAL A 260 1.77 28.95 6.98
C VAL A 260 1.20 30.02 6.07
N GLU A 261 1.34 31.27 6.48
CA GLU A 261 1.07 32.39 5.59
C GLU A 261 2.20 32.49 4.56
N THR A 262 1.93 31.98 3.36
CA THR A 262 2.82 32.07 2.21
C THR A 262 2.00 32.45 1.00
N ILE A 263 2.56 33.29 0.13
CA ILE A 263 1.96 33.59 -1.17
C ILE A 263 2.10 32.33 -2.04
N PRO A 264 1.01 31.64 -2.42
CA PRO A 264 1.10 30.44 -3.24
C PRO A 264 1.67 30.77 -4.62
N PHE A 265 2.65 30.00 -5.07
CA PHE A 265 3.22 30.13 -6.41
C PHE A 265 2.53 29.23 -7.43
N TYR A 266 2.08 28.05 -6.99
CA TYR A 266 1.36 27.08 -7.82
C TYR A 266 -0.13 27.11 -7.49
N ASP A 267 -0.97 26.94 -8.51
CA ASP A 267 -2.41 26.83 -8.33
C ASP A 267 -2.79 25.40 -7.96
N LEU A 268 -2.22 24.42 -8.65
CA LEU A 268 -2.49 23.00 -8.44
C LEU A 268 -1.21 22.27 -8.05
N VAL A 269 -1.31 21.34 -7.11
CA VAL A 269 -0.23 20.41 -6.77
C VAL A 269 -0.75 18.98 -6.69
N LEU A 270 -0.01 18.07 -7.32
CA LEU A 270 -0.14 16.63 -7.14
C LEU A 270 1.17 16.08 -6.56
N THR A 271 1.06 15.26 -5.52
CA THR A 271 2.22 14.60 -4.90
C THR A 271 2.03 13.10 -4.85
N GLY A 272 3.02 12.31 -5.27
CA GLY A 272 2.95 10.85 -5.19
C GLY A 272 3.90 10.12 -6.14
N ARG A 273 3.91 8.79 -6.08
CA ARG A 273 4.67 7.96 -7.04
C ARG A 273 4.07 8.11 -8.44
N LEU A 274 4.90 8.21 -9.47
CA LEU A 274 4.45 8.30 -10.86
C LEU A 274 4.23 6.90 -11.44
N VAL A 275 3.09 6.31 -11.09
CA VAL A 275 2.66 4.95 -11.41
C VAL A 275 1.20 4.92 -11.86
N GLU A 276 0.81 3.84 -12.55
CA GLU A 276 -0.53 3.66 -13.14
C GLU A 276 -1.66 3.95 -12.13
N LEU A 277 -1.53 3.46 -10.89
CA LEU A 277 -2.54 3.63 -9.85
C LEU A 277 -2.84 5.09 -9.50
N LYS A 278 -1.86 6.00 -9.69
CA LYS A 278 -2.03 7.42 -9.36
C LYS A 278 -2.77 8.22 -10.42
N ARG A 279 -3.01 7.61 -11.59
CA ARG A 279 -3.76 8.17 -12.71
C ARG A 279 -3.41 9.62 -13.04
N ILE A 280 -2.11 9.90 -13.14
CA ILE A 280 -1.61 11.24 -13.44
C ILE A 280 -1.92 11.60 -14.90
N ASP A 281 -2.17 10.61 -15.77
CA ASP A 281 -2.78 10.78 -17.08
C ASP A 281 -4.09 11.57 -17.00
N VAL A 282 -5.00 11.18 -16.10
CA VAL A 282 -6.29 11.87 -15.88
C VAL A 282 -6.06 13.26 -15.32
N PHE A 283 -5.08 13.41 -14.44
CA PHE A 283 -4.72 14.72 -13.91
C PHE A 283 -4.25 15.68 -15.02
N LEU A 284 -3.37 15.24 -15.92
CA LEU A 284 -2.91 16.04 -17.05
C LEU A 284 -4.05 16.39 -18.03
N GLN A 285 -4.96 15.46 -18.29
CA GLN A 285 -6.18 15.75 -19.08
C GLN A 285 -7.05 16.83 -18.41
N ALA A 286 -7.23 16.75 -17.09
CA ALA A 286 -7.96 17.77 -16.34
C ALA A 286 -7.22 19.12 -16.38
N VAL A 287 -5.89 19.13 -16.27
CA VAL A 287 -5.08 20.35 -16.38
C VAL A 287 -5.28 21.02 -17.74
N LYS A 288 -5.34 20.26 -18.85
CA LYS A 288 -5.63 20.83 -20.17
C LYS A 288 -6.96 21.61 -20.17
N LEU A 289 -8.01 21.03 -19.62
CA LEU A 289 -9.32 21.72 -19.51
C LEU A 289 -9.26 22.97 -18.63
N VAL A 290 -8.37 23.01 -17.63
CA VAL A 290 -8.14 24.19 -16.78
C VAL A 290 -7.36 25.25 -17.54
N VAL A 291 -6.29 24.88 -18.26
CA VAL A 291 -5.49 25.81 -19.08
C VAL A 291 -6.36 26.53 -20.11
N ASP A 292 -7.32 25.82 -20.73
CA ASP A 292 -8.24 26.40 -21.71
C ASP A 292 -9.15 27.50 -21.12
N LYS A 293 -9.34 27.52 -19.79
CA LYS A 293 -10.16 28.52 -19.08
C LYS A 293 -9.33 29.52 -18.25
N ILE A 294 -8.15 29.11 -17.80
CA ILE A 294 -7.23 29.85 -16.94
C ILE A 294 -5.82 29.70 -17.55
N PRO A 295 -5.49 30.49 -18.58
CA PRO A 295 -4.24 30.36 -19.32
C PRO A 295 -2.98 30.63 -18.48
N GLU A 296 -3.10 31.22 -17.30
CA GLU A 296 -1.98 31.51 -16.39
C GLU A 296 -1.73 30.43 -15.34
N VAL A 297 -2.53 29.35 -15.33
CA VAL A 297 -2.47 28.30 -14.30
C VAL A 297 -1.08 27.69 -14.21
N LYS A 298 -0.58 27.54 -12.97
CA LYS A 298 0.70 26.90 -12.65
C LYS A 298 0.47 25.59 -11.90
N VAL A 299 0.98 24.50 -12.46
CA VAL A 299 0.78 23.15 -11.95
C VAL A 299 2.10 22.56 -11.48
N LEU A 300 2.08 21.95 -10.29
CA LEU A 300 3.19 21.23 -9.71
C LEU A 300 2.90 19.73 -9.65
N ILE A 301 3.84 18.91 -10.13
CA ILE A 301 3.86 17.46 -9.89
C ILE A 301 5.14 17.14 -9.11
N ALA A 302 4.99 16.80 -7.84
CA ALA A 302 6.09 16.41 -6.95
C ALA A 302 6.08 14.89 -6.72
N GLY A 303 6.97 14.19 -7.39
CA GLY A 303 6.98 12.74 -7.42
C GLY A 303 7.97 12.17 -8.42
N ASP A 304 8.23 10.87 -8.27
CA ASP A 304 9.05 10.12 -9.22
C ASP A 304 8.44 8.72 -9.44
N GLY A 305 8.79 8.08 -10.55
CA GLY A 305 8.31 6.75 -10.90
C GLY A 305 8.47 6.42 -12.37
N LYS A 306 8.16 5.16 -12.70
CA LYS A 306 8.36 4.58 -14.03
C LYS A 306 7.63 5.34 -15.16
N LEU A 307 6.56 6.07 -14.84
CA LEU A 307 5.77 6.80 -15.83
C LEU A 307 6.27 8.24 -16.07
N LEU A 308 7.35 8.69 -15.43
CA LEU A 308 7.81 10.08 -15.56
C LEU A 308 8.01 10.52 -17.02
N ALA A 309 8.69 9.70 -17.83
CA ALA A 309 8.96 10.02 -19.23
C ALA A 309 7.67 10.08 -20.06
N GLU A 310 6.77 9.11 -19.87
CA GLU A 310 5.47 9.06 -20.54
C GLU A 310 4.58 10.25 -20.17
N LEU A 311 4.53 10.62 -18.89
CA LEU A 311 3.74 11.75 -18.41
C LEU A 311 4.28 13.09 -18.92
N LYS A 312 5.60 13.24 -19.07
CA LYS A 312 6.20 14.42 -19.71
C LYS A 312 5.84 14.49 -21.19
N GLN A 313 5.89 13.36 -21.90
CA GLN A 313 5.47 13.30 -23.30
C GLN A 313 3.98 13.66 -23.45
N MET A 314 3.12 13.13 -22.58
CA MET A 314 1.70 13.46 -22.57
C MET A 314 1.44 14.95 -22.31
N ALA A 315 2.20 15.59 -21.42
CA ALA A 315 2.10 17.03 -21.20
C ALA A 315 2.54 17.85 -22.44
N HIS A 316 3.47 17.33 -23.24
CA HIS A 316 3.84 17.90 -24.53
C HIS A 316 2.73 17.70 -25.56
N ASP A 317 2.20 16.50 -25.68
CA ASP A 317 1.15 16.16 -26.66
C ASP A 317 -0.18 16.89 -26.37
N LEU A 318 -0.44 17.22 -25.11
CA LEU A 318 -1.58 18.05 -24.67
C LEU A 318 -1.32 19.56 -24.79
N ASP A 319 -0.13 19.98 -25.21
CA ASP A 319 0.29 21.39 -25.29
C ASP A 319 0.15 22.14 -23.95
N ILE A 320 0.57 21.50 -22.85
CA ILE A 320 0.53 22.07 -21.48
C ILE A 320 1.90 22.09 -20.80
N THR A 321 2.97 21.82 -21.53
CA THR A 321 4.33 21.68 -20.96
C THR A 321 4.78 22.93 -20.22
N SER A 322 4.42 24.12 -20.70
CA SER A 322 4.71 25.41 -20.05
C SER A 322 3.99 25.61 -18.71
N HIS A 323 2.90 24.88 -18.46
CA HIS A 323 2.08 24.99 -17.25
C HIS A 323 2.48 23.98 -16.17
N VAL A 324 3.13 22.87 -16.54
CA VAL A 324 3.37 21.74 -15.64
C VAL A 324 4.85 21.63 -15.26
N TYR A 325 5.13 21.87 -13.98
CA TYR A 325 6.46 21.66 -13.41
C TYR A 325 6.58 20.29 -12.72
N PHE A 326 7.40 19.41 -13.30
CA PHE A 326 7.76 18.12 -12.71
C PHE A 326 8.96 18.29 -11.77
N ALA A 327 8.71 18.39 -10.47
CA ALA A 327 9.74 18.62 -9.46
C ALA A 327 10.58 17.38 -9.13
N GLY A 328 10.20 16.19 -9.58
CA GLY A 328 10.87 14.93 -9.18
C GLY A 328 10.61 14.56 -7.72
N HIS A 329 11.40 13.64 -7.16
CA HIS A 329 11.29 13.25 -5.75
C HIS A 329 11.71 14.40 -4.82
N GLN A 330 10.84 14.73 -3.86
CA GLN A 330 11.04 15.85 -2.92
C GLN A 330 11.07 15.36 -1.47
N ASN A 331 12.08 15.79 -0.71
CA ASN A 331 12.22 15.47 0.72
C ASN A 331 11.55 16.51 1.63
N ASN A 332 11.36 17.74 1.14
CA ASN A 332 10.78 18.90 1.82
C ASN A 332 9.37 19.23 1.28
N LEU A 333 8.53 18.20 1.16
CA LEU A 333 7.21 18.28 0.53
C LEU A 333 6.30 19.37 1.15
N GLU A 334 6.46 19.65 2.45
CA GLU A 334 5.75 20.70 3.16
C GLU A 334 5.90 22.08 2.49
N ASN A 335 7.09 22.44 2.03
CA ASN A 335 7.35 23.73 1.38
C ASN A 335 6.63 23.81 0.02
N TRP A 336 6.61 22.71 -0.71
CA TRP A 336 5.89 22.60 -1.98
C TRP A 336 4.39 22.73 -1.79
N LEU A 337 3.83 22.00 -0.82
CA LEU A 337 2.40 22.07 -0.49
C LEU A 337 1.98 23.46 0.00
N GLN A 338 2.79 24.12 0.83
CA GLN A 338 2.52 25.47 1.34
C GLN A 338 2.53 26.52 0.22
N LYS A 339 3.34 26.32 -0.81
CA LYS A 339 3.40 27.16 -2.01
C LYS A 339 2.32 26.83 -3.04
N SER A 340 1.32 26.02 -2.70
CA SER A 340 0.27 25.60 -3.62
C SER A 340 -1.12 25.91 -3.08
N LYS A 341 -2.05 26.30 -3.96
CA LYS A 341 -3.43 26.63 -3.56
C LYS A 341 -4.29 25.39 -3.33
N ILE A 342 -4.25 24.42 -4.26
CA ILE A 342 -5.13 23.25 -4.26
C ILE A 342 -4.31 21.98 -4.45
N PHE A 343 -4.47 21.02 -3.52
CA PHE A 343 -3.97 19.66 -3.70
C PHE A 343 -4.96 18.81 -4.48
N VAL A 344 -4.47 18.08 -5.49
CA VAL A 344 -5.27 17.20 -6.36
C VAL A 344 -4.68 15.79 -6.37
N LEU A 345 -5.54 14.78 -6.26
CA LEU A 345 -5.17 13.37 -6.35
C LEU A 345 -6.22 12.59 -7.15
N THR A 346 -5.81 12.02 -8.28
CA THR A 346 -6.70 11.31 -9.23
C THR A 346 -6.65 9.80 -9.09
N SER A 347 -6.17 9.26 -7.95
CA SER A 347 -5.84 7.84 -7.81
C SER A 347 -7.04 6.89 -7.93
N ASP A 348 -6.86 5.80 -8.69
CA ASP A 348 -7.78 4.66 -8.70
C ASP A 348 -7.56 3.86 -7.41
N SER A 349 -8.31 4.20 -6.35
CA SER A 349 -8.20 3.60 -5.01
C SER A 349 -9.38 2.70 -4.69
#